data_AF-A0AAE0WC09-F1
#
_entry.id   AF-A0AAE0WC09-F1
#
_cell.length_a   1.000
_cell.length_b   1.000
_cell.length_c   1.000
_cell.angle_alpha   90.00
_cell.angle_beta   90.00
_cell.angle_gamma   90.00
#
_symmetry.space_group_name_H-M   'P 1'
#
loop_
_entity.id
_entity.type
_entity.pdbx_description
1 polymer ?
#
loop_
_entity_poly.entity_id
_entity_poly.type
_entity_poly.pdbx_seq_one_letter_code
_entity_poly.pdbx_strand_id
1 'polypeptide(L)'
;MENVCELLNLAVFYELKDVIYKACYFVDDHVPEILESSGFKDLSVESLKVILSEDTFYTDELKLFQKCMEWAENKCKKQGLELNYQNKRRLL
;
A
#
# COMPACT_ATOMS: atom_id res chain seq x y z
N MET A 1 6.60 13.65 2.89
CA MET A 1 6.25 12.39 2.18
C MET A 1 5.15 11.61 2.90
N GLU A 2 4.94 11.78 4.21
CA GLU A 2 3.89 11.06 4.99
C GLU A 2 2.46 11.14 4.42
N ASN A 3 2.09 12.25 3.78
CA ASN A 3 0.69 12.51 3.41
C ASN A 3 0.25 11.83 2.11
N VAL A 4 1.15 11.28 1.28
CA VAL A 4 0.73 10.74 -0.04
C VAL A 4 -0.07 9.45 0.09
N CYS A 5 0.25 8.60 1.08
CA CYS A 5 -0.49 7.36 1.32
C CYS A 5 -1.91 7.66 1.87
N GLU A 6 -2.03 8.66 2.74
CA GLU A 6 -3.34 9.14 3.21
C GLU A 6 -4.16 9.77 2.09
N LEU A 7 -3.52 10.62 1.27
CA LEU A 7 -4.14 11.22 0.09
C LEU A 7 -4.61 10.15 -0.88
N LEU A 8 -3.81 9.10 -1.12
CA LEU A 8 -4.19 8.00 -2.00
C LEU A 8 -5.39 7.24 -1.44
N ASN A 9 -5.42 6.95 -0.14
CA ASN A 9 -6.58 6.34 0.51
C ASN A 9 -7.86 7.15 0.27
N LEU A 10 -7.81 8.47 0.46
CA LEU A 10 -8.95 9.35 0.23
C LEU A 10 -9.32 9.39 -1.27
N ALA A 11 -8.32 9.51 -2.15
CA ALA A 11 -8.54 9.59 -3.59
C ALA A 11 -9.18 8.30 -4.13
N VAL A 12 -8.74 7.13 -3.66
CA VAL A 12 -9.33 5.83 -4.01
C VAL A 12 -10.74 5.71 -3.43
N PHE A 13 -10.97 6.10 -2.17
CA PHE A 13 -12.28 6.06 -1.54
C PHE A 13 -13.32 6.94 -2.22
N TYR A 14 -12.92 8.13 -2.69
CA TYR A 14 -13.78 9.07 -3.43
C TYR A 14 -13.69 8.93 -4.95
N GLU A 15 -13.00 7.91 -5.46
CA GLU A 15 -12.83 7.61 -6.89
C GLU A 15 -12.27 8.79 -7.73
N LEU A 16 -11.37 9.59 -7.14
CA LEU A 16 -10.77 10.77 -7.75
C LEU A 16 -9.61 10.40 -8.68
N LYS A 17 -9.92 9.89 -9.88
CA LYS A 17 -8.95 9.33 -10.85
C LYS A 17 -7.72 10.21 -11.11
N ASP A 18 -7.90 11.51 -11.31
CA ASP A 18 -6.77 12.42 -11.58
C ASP A 18 -5.82 12.55 -10.38
N VAL A 19 -6.36 12.45 -9.15
CA VAL A 19 -5.58 12.50 -7.92
C VAL A 19 -4.87 11.17 -7.69
N ILE A 20 -5.55 10.06 -7.98
CA ILE A 20 -4.95 8.71 -7.92
C ILE A 20 -3.75 8.65 -8.86
N TYR A 21 -3.90 9.06 -10.12
CA TYR A 21 -2.81 9.04 -11.10
C TYR A 21 -1.60 9.86 -10.65
N LYS A 22 -1.82 11.09 -10.15
CA LYS A 22 -0.74 11.95 -9.65
C LYS A 22 -0.08 11.39 -8.40
N ALA A 23 -0.86 10.77 -7.52
CA ALA A 23 -0.35 10.13 -6.31
C ALA A 23 0.51 8.91 -6.66
N CYS A 24 0.08 8.07 -7.60
CA CYS A 24 0.86 6.93 -8.09
C CYS A 24 2.18 7.39 -8.73
N TYR A 25 2.12 8.40 -9.61
CA TYR A 25 3.34 8.97 -10.21
C TYR A 25 4.34 9.46 -9.16
N PHE A 26 3.85 10.10 -8.09
CA PHE A 26 4.71 10.53 -6.98
C PHE A 26 5.29 9.33 -6.20
N VAL A 27 4.48 8.30 -5.98
CA VAL A 27 4.91 7.06 -5.30
C VAL A 27 6.01 6.37 -6.08
N ASP A 28 5.90 6.29 -7.41
CA ASP A 28 6.89 5.65 -8.27
C ASP A 28 8.25 6.37 -8.25
N ASP A 29 8.26 7.69 -8.10
CA ASP A 29 9.49 8.49 -7.98
C ASP A 29 10.16 8.35 -6.61
N HIS A 30 9.44 7.83 -5.60
CA HIS A 30 9.87 7.76 -4.19
C HIS A 30 9.66 6.37 -3.57
N VAL A 31 9.67 5.29 -4.37
CA VAL A 31 9.33 3.94 -3.89
C VAL A 31 10.13 3.53 -2.64
N PRO A 32 11.46 3.73 -2.55
CA PRO A 32 12.22 3.36 -1.36
C PRO A 32 11.72 4.04 -0.09
N GLU A 33 11.42 5.33 -0.15
CA GLU A 33 10.92 6.13 0.97
C GLU A 33 9.48 5.75 1.34
N ILE A 34 8.64 5.51 0.35
CA ILE A 34 7.25 5.10 0.56
C ILE A 34 7.19 3.74 1.25
N LEU A 35 7.96 2.75 0.80
CA LEU A 35 7.97 1.41 1.40
C LEU A 35 8.43 1.40 2.87
N GLU A 36 9.25 2.35 3.29
CA GLU A 36 9.68 2.47 4.70
C GLU A 36 8.74 3.35 5.55
N SER A 37 7.82 4.07 4.90
CA SER A 37 6.93 5.01 5.58
C SER A 37 5.86 4.33 6.45
N SER A 38 5.43 5.02 7.51
CA SER A 38 4.24 4.69 8.29
C SER A 38 2.98 4.67 7.42
N GLY A 39 2.88 5.61 6.47
CA GLY A 39 1.75 5.74 5.54
C GLY A 39 1.50 4.47 4.72
N PHE A 40 2.55 3.82 4.22
CA PHE A 40 2.41 2.58 3.45
C PHE A 40 1.77 1.46 4.29
N LYS A 41 2.16 1.33 5.56
CA LYS A 41 1.60 0.34 6.50
C LYS A 41 0.10 0.55 6.77
N ASP A 42 -0.39 1.76 6.53
CA ASP A 42 -1.76 2.19 6.82
C ASP A 42 -2.67 2.24 5.59
N LEU A 43 -2.13 2.06 4.38
CA LEU A 43 -2.89 1.94 3.13
C LEU A 43 -4.07 0.98 3.26
N SER A 44 -5.22 1.35 2.70
CA SER A 44 -6.36 0.45 2.49
C SER A 44 -5.98 -0.67 1.52
N VAL A 45 -6.76 -1.75 1.52
CA VAL A 45 -6.52 -2.88 0.60
C VAL A 45 -6.63 -2.41 -0.85
N GLU A 46 -7.61 -1.54 -1.10
CA GLU A 46 -7.92 -0.95 -2.39
C GLU A 46 -6.76 -0.06 -2.87
N SER A 47 -6.20 0.78 -1.99
CA SER A 47 -5.08 1.65 -2.36
C SER A 47 -3.78 0.90 -2.55
N LEU A 48 -3.54 -0.16 -1.77
CA LEU A 48 -2.40 -1.04 -1.99
C LEU A 48 -2.50 -1.73 -3.35
N LYS A 49 -3.69 -2.25 -3.71
CA LYS A 49 -3.92 -2.86 -5.04
C LYS A 49 -3.66 -1.89 -6.18
N VAL A 50 -4.09 -0.63 -6.04
CA VAL A 50 -3.82 0.41 -7.04
C VAL A 50 -2.32 0.57 -7.27
N ILE A 51 -1.53 0.78 -6.19
CA ILE A 51 -0.06 0.93 -6.32
C ILE A 51 0.57 -0.32 -6.95
N LEU A 52 0.19 -1.52 -6.49
CA LEU A 52 0.77 -2.77 -6.98
C LEU A 52 0.34 -3.15 -8.41
N SER A 53 -0.75 -2.55 -8.92
CA SER A 53 -1.23 -2.77 -10.29
C SER A 53 -0.63 -1.81 -11.32
N GLU A 54 0.04 -0.75 -10.87
CA GLU A 54 0.71 0.17 -11.78
C GLU A 54 1.96 -0.48 -12.37
N ASP A 55 2.06 -0.48 -13.70
CA ASP A 55 3.19 -1.07 -14.44
C ASP A 55 4.53 -0.35 -14.18
N THR A 56 4.48 0.80 -13.50
CA THR A 56 5.61 1.69 -13.21
C THR A 56 6.18 1.54 -11.81
N PHE A 57 5.59 0.67 -10.96
CA PHE A 57 6.07 0.45 -9.60
C PHE A 57 7.31 -0.45 -9.58
N TYR A 58 8.49 0.13 -9.84
CA TYR A 58 9.75 -0.62 -9.93
C TYR A 58 10.51 -0.69 -8.60
N THR A 59 10.62 -1.89 -8.04
CA THR A 59 11.50 -2.18 -6.90
C THR A 59 11.93 -3.65 -6.89
N ASP A 60 12.82 -4.02 -5.98
CA ASP A 60 13.21 -5.43 -5.79
C ASP A 60 12.00 -6.25 -5.32
N GLU A 61 11.62 -7.28 -6.08
CA GLU A 61 10.40 -8.07 -5.85
C GLU A 61 10.40 -8.73 -4.46
N LEU A 62 11.57 -9.20 -3.99
CA LEU A 62 11.70 -9.80 -2.67
C LEU A 62 11.46 -8.76 -1.58
N LYS A 63 12.04 -7.56 -1.72
CA LYS A 63 11.79 -6.43 -0.81
C LYS A 63 10.33 -6.04 -0.81
N LEU A 64 9.69 -5.91 -1.98
CA LEU A 64 8.27 -5.58 -2.09
C LEU A 64 7.40 -6.62 -1.38
N PHE A 65 7.66 -7.90 -1.65
CA PHE A 65 6.94 -8.99 -1.02
C PHE A 65 7.05 -8.95 0.50
N GLN A 66 8.26 -8.73 1.05
CA GLN A 66 8.47 -8.56 2.49
C GLN A 66 7.65 -7.40 3.07
N LYS A 67 7.62 -6.25 2.38
CA LYS A 67 6.84 -5.09 2.83
C LYS A 67 5.33 -5.32 2.76
N CYS A 68 4.84 -6.02 1.74
CA CYS A 68 3.44 -6.44 1.66
C CYS A 68 3.06 -7.42 2.78
N MET A 69 3.97 -8.32 3.16
CA MET A 69 3.77 -9.22 4.30
C MET A 69 3.70 -8.46 5.63
N GLU A 70 4.61 -7.50 5.85
CA GLU A 70 4.56 -6.62 7.02
C GLU A 70 3.26 -5.80 7.09
N TRP A 71 2.79 -5.29 5.94
CA TRP A 71 1.51 -4.60 5.84
C TRP A 71 0.33 -5.51 6.20
N ALA A 72 0.29 -6.72 5.66
CA ALA A 72 -0.79 -7.68 5.93
C ALA A 72 -0.83 -8.06 7.42
N GLU A 73 0.32 -8.26 8.05
CA GLU A 73 0.43 -8.50 9.48
C GLU A 73 -0.10 -7.34 10.33
N ASN A 74 0.26 -6.11 9.98
CA ASN A 74 -0.22 -4.91 10.68
C ASN A 74 -1.73 -4.73 10.52
N LYS A 75 -2.28 -4.98 9.33
CA LYS A 75 -3.73 -4.96 9.10
C LYS A 75 -4.48 -6.01 9.91
N CYS A 76 -3.97 -7.25 9.97
CA CYS A 76 -4.57 -8.30 10.80
C CYS A 76 -4.62 -7.87 12.28
N LYS A 77 -3.49 -7.36 12.82
CA LYS A 77 -3.42 -6.84 14.19
C LYS A 77 -4.43 -5.72 14.44
N LYS A 78 -4.50 -4.73 13.53
CA LYS A 78 -5.43 -3.59 13.65
C LYS A 78 -6.91 -4.02 13.56
N GLN A 79 -7.23 -5.06 12.81
CA GLN A 79 -8.58 -5.61 12.68
C GLN A 79 -8.93 -6.63 13.78
N GLY A 80 -8.03 -6.87 14.75
CA GLY A 80 -8.25 -7.88 15.80
C GLY A 80 -8.28 -9.31 15.28
N LEU A 81 -7.75 -9.56 14.08
CA LEU A 81 -7.69 -10.88 13.47
C LEU A 81 -6.47 -11.64 14.00
N GLU A 82 -6.65 -12.93 14.26
CA GLU A 82 -5.56 -13.82 14.63
C GLU A 82 -4.52 -13.90 13.50
N LEU A 83 -3.23 -13.80 13.84
CA LEU A 83 -2.12 -13.85 12.88
C LEU A 83 -1.87 -15.28 12.41
N ASN A 84 -2.71 -15.76 11.49
CA ASN A 84 -2.55 -17.05 10.84
C ASN A 84 -2.39 -16.90 9.32
N TYR A 85 -1.87 -17.94 8.66
CA TYR A 85 -1.59 -17.92 7.22
C TYR A 85 -2.84 -17.70 6.36
N GLN A 86 -4.01 -18.13 6.83
CA GLN A 86 -5.28 -17.96 6.10
C GLN A 86 -5.70 -16.48 6.08
N ASN A 87 -5.60 -15.80 7.22
CA ASN A 87 -5.93 -14.38 7.34
C ASN A 87 -4.96 -13.50 6.54
N LYS A 88 -3.66 -13.82 6.55
CA LYS A 88 -2.68 -13.12 5.70
C LYS A 88 -2.96 -13.28 4.21
N ARG A 89 -3.26 -14.51 3.77
CA ARG A 89 -3.57 -14.82 2.35
C ARG A 89 -4.87 -14.19 1.86
N ARG A 90 -5.81 -13.86 2.75
CA ARG A 90 -7.06 -13.19 2.35
C ARG A 90 -6.86 -11.71 2.01
N LEU A 91 -5.83 -11.09 2.58
CA LEU A 91 -5.56 -9.65 2.43
C LEU A 91 -4.62 -9.34 1.26
N LEU A 92 -3.83 -10.32 0.81
CA LEU A 92 -2.97 -10.28 -0.37
C LEU A 92 -3.75 -10.79 -1.59
#